data_AF-A0A372DWP1-F1
#
_entry.id   AF-A0A372DWP1-F1
#
_cell.length_a   1.000
_cell.length_b   1.000
_cell.length_c   1.000
_cell.angle_alpha   90.00
_cell.angle_beta   90.00
_cell.angle_gamma   90.00
#
_symmetry.space_group_name_H-M   'P 1'
#
loop_
_entity.id
_entity.type
_entity.pdbx_description
1 polymer ?
#
loop_
_entity_poly.entity_id
_entity_poly.type
_entity_poly.pdbx_seq_one_letter_code
_entity_poly.pdbx_strand_id
1 'polypeptide(L)'
;MKAIFLLRVEKSRVLTGLGVLLLPAAPPEILAALDLHTNLPVQLVYPDKQEFSATASVEEVARAGEPAVRALLLTQQGATAVPAGTEVWASE
;
A
#
# COMPACT_ATOMS: atom_id res chain seq x y z
N MET A 1 -15.52 -13.63 6.41
CA MET A 1 -14.50 -12.56 6.51
C MET A 1 -14.77 -11.57 5.41
N LYS A 2 -14.91 -10.29 5.74
CA LYS A 2 -15.12 -9.24 4.74
C LYS A 2 -13.76 -8.67 4.37
N ALA A 3 -13.44 -8.64 3.08
CA ALA A 3 -12.24 -7.99 2.59
C ALA A 3 -12.53 -6.51 2.33
N ILE A 4 -11.67 -5.62 2.81
CA ILE A 4 -11.77 -4.18 2.61
C ILE A 4 -10.74 -3.79 1.56
N PHE A 5 -11.21 -3.21 0.45
CA PHE A 5 -10.31 -2.63 -0.56
C PHE A 5 -9.61 -1.40 0.01
N LEU A 6 -8.28 -1.37 -0.02
CA LEU A 6 -7.50 -0.25 0.50
C LEU A 6 -7.06 0.71 -0.61
N LEU A 7 -6.41 0.17 -1.64
CA LEU A 7 -5.95 0.94 -2.80
C LEU A 7 -5.67 0.04 -4.01
N ARG A 8 -5.61 0.68 -5.18
CA ARG A 8 -4.93 0.13 -6.36
C ARG A 8 -3.61 0.86 -6.54
N VAL A 9 -2.53 0.10 -6.72
CA VAL A 9 -1.18 0.63 -6.90
C VAL A 9 -1.06 1.28 -8.27
N GLU A 10 -0.72 2.56 -8.32
CA GLU A 10 -0.26 3.22 -9.55
C GLU A 10 1.24 3.03 -9.75
N LYS A 11 1.99 3.21 -8.67
CA LYS A 11 3.45 3.11 -8.67
C LYS A 11 3.93 2.56 -7.34
N SER A 12 5.00 1.78 -7.38
CA SER A 12 5.72 1.37 -6.19
C SER A 12 7.15 1.93 -6.19
N ARG A 13 7.74 2.08 -5.00
CA ARG A 13 9.14 2.43 -4.82
C ARG A 13 9.76 1.56 -3.76
N VAL A 14 10.86 0.90 -4.10
CA VAL A 14 11.70 0.21 -3.12
C VAL A 14 12.45 1.27 -2.32
N LEU A 15 12.30 1.22 -1.00
CA LEU A 15 13.00 2.04 -0.02
C LEU A 15 14.04 1.14 0.66
N THR A 16 15.30 1.25 0.25
CA THR A 16 16.39 0.40 0.75
C THR A 16 16.45 0.43 2.28
N GLY A 17 16.36 -0.74 2.91
CA GLY A 17 16.37 -0.89 4.36
C GLY A 17 15.02 -0.69 5.05
N LEU A 18 13.96 -0.30 4.32
CA LEU A 18 12.61 -0.10 4.88
C LEU A 18 11.58 -1.05 4.26
N GLY A 19 11.56 -1.20 2.94
CA GLY A 19 10.55 -2.00 2.25
C GLY A 19 10.08 -1.41 0.93
N VAL A 20 8.78 -1.52 0.63
CA VAL A 20 8.21 -1.02 -0.64
C VAL A 20 7.04 -0.09 -0.36
N LEU A 21 7.21 1.18 -0.76
CA LEU A 21 6.15 2.17 -0.72
C LEU A 21 5.19 1.97 -1.90
N LEU A 22 3.90 1.85 -1.62
CA LEU A 22 2.82 1.71 -2.59
C LEU A 22 2.08 3.04 -2.69
N LEU A 23 2.16 3.66 -3.87
CA LEU A 23 1.45 4.90 -4.18
C LEU A 23 0.11 4.56 -4.85
N PRO A 24 -1.01 5.12 -4.35
CA PRO A 24 -2.33 4.79 -4.85
C PRO A 24 -2.63 5.55 -6.16
N ALA A 25 -3.44 4.95 -7.03
CA ALA A 25 -3.92 5.59 -8.27
C ALA A 25 -4.97 6.69 -8.04
N ALA A 26 -5.57 6.75 -6.87
CA ALA A 26 -6.51 7.77 -6.43
C ALA A 26 -6.42 7.93 -4.90
N PRO A 27 -6.78 9.08 -4.32
CA PRO A 27 -6.77 9.27 -2.87
C PRO A 27 -7.59 8.18 -2.15
N PRO A 28 -6.96 7.34 -1.31
CA PRO A 28 -7.63 6.22 -0.68
C PRO A 28 -8.37 6.68 0.57
N GLU A 29 -9.68 6.92 0.45
CA GLU A 29 -10.53 7.45 1.54
C GLU A 29 -10.46 6.59 2.82
N ILE A 30 -10.42 5.26 2.67
CA ILE A 30 -10.31 4.34 3.81
C ILE A 30 -9.00 4.53 4.57
N LEU A 31 -7.88 4.74 3.87
CA LEU A 31 -6.59 4.97 4.54
C LEU A 31 -6.52 6.34 5.21
N ALA A 32 -7.31 7.32 4.74
CA ALA A 32 -7.41 8.62 5.40
C ALA A 32 -8.13 8.54 6.76
N ALA A 33 -8.94 7.51 6.99
CA ALA A 33 -9.61 7.25 8.26
C ALA A 33 -8.76 6.46 9.27
N LEU A 34 -7.55 6.03 8.87
CA LEU A 34 -6.64 5.26 9.72
C LEU A 34 -5.51 6.13 10.27
N ASP A 35 -5.08 5.82 11.49
CA ASP A 35 -3.91 6.46 12.11
C ASP A 35 -2.63 6.10 11.35
N LEU A 36 -1.70 7.05 11.23
CA LEU A 36 -0.40 6.82 10.64
C LEU A 36 0.37 5.75 11.43
N HIS A 37 1.20 4.99 10.71
CA HIS A 37 2.00 3.88 11.20
C HIS A 37 1.20 2.71 11.79
N THR A 38 -0.12 2.70 11.59
CA THR A 38 -0.94 1.52 11.86
C THR A 38 -0.53 0.39 10.93
N ASN A 39 -0.16 -0.76 11.50
CA ASN A 39 0.19 -1.95 10.74
C ASN A 39 -1.07 -2.76 10.41
N LEU A 40 -1.24 -3.09 9.13
CA LEU A 40 -2.36 -3.85 8.62
C LEU A 40 -1.86 -5.16 8.01
N PRO A 41 -2.47 -6.31 8.32
CA PRO A 41 -2.35 -7.48 7.48
C PRO A 41 -3.06 -7.20 6.16
N VAL A 42 -2.34 -7.38 5.05
CA VAL A 42 -2.86 -7.09 3.71
C VAL A 42 -2.64 -8.26 2.76
N GLN A 43 -3.55 -8.36 1.80
CA GLN A 43 -3.46 -9.24 0.66
C GLN A 43 -3.24 -8.39 -0.59
N LEU A 44 -2.18 -8.69 -1.33
CA LEU A 44 -1.90 -8.11 -2.63
C LEU A 44 -2.38 -9.05 -3.72
N VAL A 45 -3.17 -8.52 -4.66
CA VAL A 45 -3.63 -9.24 -5.85
C VAL A 45 -2.98 -8.58 -7.06
N TYR A 46 -2.00 -9.25 -7.64
CA TYR A 46 -1.25 -8.75 -8.79
C TYR A 46 -2.11 -8.78 -10.06
N PRO A 47 -1.74 -8.01 -11.12
CA PRO A 47 -2.50 -8.00 -12.37
C PRO A 47 -2.66 -9.38 -13.02
N ASP A 48 -1.69 -10.26 -12.84
CA ASP A 48 -1.69 -11.66 -13.30
C ASP A 48 -2.50 -12.61 -12.40
N LYS A 49 -3.18 -12.07 -11.39
CA LYS A 49 -3.96 -12.79 -10.37
C LYS A 49 -3.14 -13.58 -9.36
N GLN A 50 -1.82 -13.41 -9.34
CA GLN A 50 -1.03 -13.94 -8.24
C GLN A 50 -1.33 -13.18 -6.95
N GLU A 51 -1.39 -13.93 -5.84
CA GLU A 51 -1.78 -13.43 -4.54
C GLU A 51 -0.62 -13.53 -3.55
N PHE A 52 -0.37 -12.45 -2.80
CA PHE A 52 0.67 -12.37 -1.78
C PHE A 52 0.16 -11.72 -0.50
N SER A 53 0.34 -12.39 0.64
CA SER A 53 0.06 -11.80 1.95
C SER A 53 1.28 -11.05 2.47
N ALA A 54 1.07 -9.89 3.08
CA ALA A 54 2.10 -9.06 3.68
C ALA A 54 1.57 -8.25 4.87
N THR A 55 2.48 -7.58 5.57
CA THR A 55 2.14 -6.51 6.52
C THR A 55 2.50 -5.18 5.90
N ALA A 56 1.61 -4.20 6.04
CA ALA A 56 1.83 -2.84 5.55
C ALA A 56 1.51 -1.81 6.63
N SER A 57 2.34 -0.77 6.77
CA SER A 57 2.01 0.39 7.60
C SER A 57 1.30 1.46 6.78
N VAL A 58 0.33 2.16 7.39
CA VAL A 58 -0.28 3.36 6.81
C VAL A 58 0.72 4.50 6.87
N GLU A 59 1.04 5.09 5.72
CA GLU A 59 2.01 6.17 5.61
C GLU A 59 1.42 7.39 4.92
N GLU A 60 2.15 8.51 4.99
CA GLU A 60 1.82 9.75 4.30
C GLU A 60 2.96 10.21 3.42
N VAL A 61 2.62 10.61 2.20
CA VAL A 61 3.56 11.17 1.24
C VAL A 61 3.17 12.62 0.97
N ALA A 62 4.00 13.54 1.44
CA ALA A 62 3.87 14.96 1.18
C ALA A 62 4.84 15.40 0.07
N ARG A 63 4.37 16.26 -0.83
CA ARG A 63 5.20 16.92 -1.85
C ARG A 63 4.90 18.41 -1.86
N ALA A 64 5.90 19.22 -2.20
CA ALA A 64 5.74 20.66 -2.22
C ALA A 64 4.67 21.08 -3.25
N GLY A 65 3.65 21.81 -2.80
CA GLY A 65 2.55 22.29 -3.65
C GLY A 65 1.48 21.25 -3.99
N GLU A 66 1.56 20.03 -3.45
CA GLU A 66 0.55 18.98 -3.63
C GLU A 66 -0.08 18.60 -2.27
N PRO A 67 -1.37 18.25 -2.23
CA PRO A 67 -1.97 17.65 -1.04
C PRO A 67 -1.22 16.38 -0.64
N ALA A 68 -1.08 16.16 0.68
CA ALA A 68 -0.51 14.91 1.17
C ALA A 68 -1.42 13.72 0.78
N VAL A 69 -0.79 12.61 0.41
CA VAL A 69 -1.50 11.39 -0.02
C VAL A 69 -1.19 10.26 0.94
N ARG A 70 -2.23 9.54 1.38
CA ARG A 70 -2.08 8.31 2.17
C ARG A 70 -1.62 7.16 1.29
N ALA A 71 -0.65 6.43 1.79
CA ALA A 71 0.05 5.35 1.10
C ALA A 71 0.20 4.14 2.04
N LEU A 72 0.73 3.05 1.50
CA LEU A 72 1.09 1.88 2.29
C LEU A 72 2.58 1.58 2.13
N LEU A 73 3.27 1.26 3.22
CA LEU A 73 4.64 0.75 3.18
C LEU A 73 4.64 -0.73 3.54
N LEU A 74 4.95 -1.58 2.56
CA LEU A 74 5.15 -3.01 2.80
C LEU A 74 6.46 -3.23 3.54
N THR A 75 6.40 -3.82 4.72
CA THR A 75 7.59 -4.21 5.48
C THR A 75 8.03 -5.60 5.04
N GLN A 76 8.94 -5.67 4.06
CA GLN A 76 9.43 -6.94 3.52
C GLN A 76 10.94 -6.90 3.31
N GLN A 77 11.64 -7.94 3.76
CA GLN A 77 13.08 -8.09 3.54
C GLN A 77 13.34 -8.54 2.10
N GLY A 78 14.33 -7.93 1.42
CA GLY A 78 14.66 -8.26 0.03
C GLY A 78 13.57 -7.87 -0.98
N ALA A 79 12.76 -6.86 -0.64
CA ALA A 79 11.56 -6.56 -1.39
C ALA A 79 11.84 -6.04 -2.81
N THR A 80 11.01 -6.51 -3.74
CA THR A 80 10.99 -6.09 -5.14
C THR A 80 9.85 -5.10 -5.38
N ALA A 81 9.95 -4.34 -6.46
CA ALA A 81 8.89 -3.40 -6.82
C ALA A 81 7.57 -4.16 -7.08
N VAL A 82 6.48 -3.69 -6.49
CA VAL A 82 5.13 -4.20 -6.74
C VAL A 82 4.62 -3.63 -8.09
N PRO A 83 4.07 -4.46 -8.99
CA PRO A 83 3.56 -3.99 -10.28
C PRO A 83 2.41 -2.98 -10.13
N ALA A 84 2.33 -2.03 -11.06
CA ALA A 84 1.16 -1.17 -11.21
C ALA A 84 -0.09 -2.01 -11.51
N GLY A 85 -1.25 -1.55 -11.06
CA GLY A 85 -2.51 -2.27 -11.17
C GLY A 85 -2.76 -3.31 -10.07
N THR A 86 -1.76 -3.58 -9.22
CA THR A 86 -1.93 -4.44 -8.05
C THR A 86 -2.99 -3.87 -7.11
N GLU A 87 -3.91 -4.71 -6.66
CA GLU A 87 -4.93 -4.34 -5.68
C GLU A 87 -4.47 -4.76 -4.28
N VAL A 88 -4.74 -3.92 -3.29
CA VAL A 88 -4.39 -4.18 -1.89
C VAL A 88 -5.67 -4.23 -1.06
N TRP A 89 -5.83 -5.31 -0.32
CA TRP A 89 -7.01 -5.61 0.48
C TRP A 89 -6.62 -5.90 1.93
N ALA A 90 -7.38 -5.41 2.91
CA ALA A 90 -7.28 -5.86 4.30
C ALA A 90 -8.34 -6.91 4.60
N SER A 91 -7.99 -7.89 5.43
CA SER A 91 -8.97 -8.82 6.02
C SER A 91 -9.45 -8.27 7.37
N GLU A 92 -10.78 -8.12 7.54
CA GLU A 92 -11.41 -7.92 8.87
C GLU A 92 -11.23 -9.14 9.77
#